data_AF-A0A9Q5C6K4-F1
#
_entry.id   AF-A0A9Q5C6K4-F1
#
_cell.length_a   1.000
_cell.length_b   1.000
_cell.length_c   1.000
_cell.angle_alpha   90.00
_cell.angle_beta   90.00
_cell.angle_gamma   90.00
#
_symmetry.space_group_name_H-M   'P 1'
#
loop_
_entity.id
_entity.type
_entity.pdbx_description
1 polymer ?
#
loop_
_entity_poly.entity_id
_entity_poly.type
_entity_poly.pdbx_seq_one_letter_code
_entity_poly.pdbx_strand_id
1 'polypeptide(L)' 'MQKKLKFEMYERLNGHNEFYEYLNSLTVKEQAKLLSLIKQVELNGISVAVQQHWIGVIDSDIFELRARFL' A
#
# COMPACT_ATOMS: atom_id res chain seq x y z
N MET A 1 1.82 18.80 14.79
CA MET A 1 1.40 18.22 13.49
C MET A 1 1.71 16.73 13.51
N GLN A 2 0.74 15.87 13.22
CA GLN A 2 0.97 14.43 13.07
C GLN A 2 1.81 14.21 11.79
N LYS A 3 2.88 13.40 11.88
CA LYS A 3 3.73 13.10 10.73
C LYS A 3 2.88 12.35 9.71
N LYS A 4 2.78 12.88 8.48
CA LYS A 4 2.03 12.21 7.41
C LYS A 4 2.77 10.92 7.03
N LEU A 5 2.04 9.81 6.98
CA LEU A 5 2.57 8.56 6.48
C LEU A 5 2.85 8.71 4.99
N LYS A 6 4.00 8.23 4.56
CA LYS A 6 4.40 8.21 3.15
C LYS A 6 4.77 6.78 2.79
N PHE A 7 4.26 6.32 1.67
CA PHE A 7 4.73 5.07 1.09
C PHE A 7 6.06 5.31 0.38
N GLU A 8 7.03 4.45 0.68
CA GLU A 8 8.29 4.36 -0.01
C GLU A 8 8.38 2.96 -0.62
N MET A 9 8.95 2.86 -1.82
CA MET A 9 9.08 1.61 -2.54
C MET A 9 10.51 1.12 -2.39
N TYR A 10 10.67 -0.16 -2.13
CA TYR A 10 11.98 -0.76 -1.97
C TYR A 10 12.50 -1.27 -3.31
N GLU A 11 13.63 -0.71 -3.74
CA GLU A 11 14.38 -1.20 -4.89
C GLU A 11 15.43 -2.20 -4.42
N ARG A 12 15.52 -3.35 -5.10
CA ARG A 12 16.56 -4.34 -4.87
C ARG A 12 17.89 -3.83 -5.41
N LEU A 13 18.99 -4.37 -4.88
CA LEU A 13 20.36 -4.04 -5.31
C LEU A 13 20.60 -4.28 -6.81
N ASN A 14 19.79 -5.11 -7.46
CA ASN A 14 19.87 -5.42 -8.89
C ASN A 14 18.97 -4.52 -9.76
N GLY A 15 18.38 -3.45 -9.21
CA GLY A 15 17.54 -2.50 -9.94
C GLY A 15 16.07 -2.91 -10.10
N HIS A 16 15.68 -4.07 -9.55
CA HIS A 16 14.30 -4.53 -9.59
C HIS A 16 13.46 -3.89 -8.48
N ASN A 17 12.19 -3.61 -8.79
CA ASN A 17 11.24 -3.12 -7.81
C ASN A 17 9.93 -3.92 -7.91
N GLU A 18 9.79 -4.87 -7.00
CA GLU A 18 8.68 -5.83 -6.97
C GLU A 18 7.31 -5.15 -6.93
N PHE A 19 7.20 -3.99 -6.27
CA PHE A 19 5.94 -3.25 -6.24
C PHE A 19 5.60 -2.66 -7.60
N TYR A 20 6.56 -2.05 -8.31
CA TYR A 20 6.32 -1.52 -9.65
C TYR A 20 6.06 -2.64 -10.66
N GLU A 21 6.79 -3.75 -10.57
CA GLU A 21 6.58 -4.91 -11.42
C GLU A 21 5.16 -5.47 -11.24
N TYR A 22 4.72 -5.63 -9.99
CA TYR A 22 3.36 -6.02 -9.68
C TYR A 22 2.33 -4.99 -10.17
N LEU A 23 2.52 -3.70 -9.86
CA LEU A 23 1.61 -2.62 -10.27
C LEU A 23 1.44 -2.60 -11.80
N ASN A 24 2.53 -2.75 -12.56
CA ASN A 24 2.52 -2.76 -14.02
C ASN A 24 1.87 -4.01 -14.60
N SER A 25 1.77 -5.10 -13.84
CA SER A 25 1.05 -6.32 -14.26
C SER A 25 -0.48 -6.18 -14.17
N LEU A 26 -0.99 -5.19 -13.43
CA LEU A 26 -2.42 -4.97 -13.21
C LEU A 26 -3.06 -4.18 -14.35
N THR A 27 -4.38 -4.34 -14.54
CA THR A 27 -5.14 -3.44 -15.42
C THR A 27 -5.16 -2.01 -14.88
N VAL A 28 -5.40 -1.02 -15.74
CA VAL A 28 -5.50 0.40 -15.33
C VAL A 28 -6.50 0.62 -14.18
N LYS A 29 -7.63 -0.12 -14.19
CA LYS A 29 -8.66 -0.05 -13.15
C LYS A 29 -8.14 -0.59 -11.80
N GLU A 30 -7.43 -1.71 -11.83
CA GLU A 30 -6.84 -2.32 -10.63
C GLU A 30 -5.70 -1.47 -10.07
N GLN A 31 -4.84 -0.93 -10.94
CA GLN A 31 -3.80 0.04 -10.56
C GLN A 31 -4.41 1.24 -9.83
N ALA A 32 -5.44 1.87 -10.41
CA ALA A 32 -6.12 3.01 -9.80
C ALA A 32 -6.69 2.66 -8.41
N LYS A 33 -7.25 1.45 -8.25
CA LYS A 33 -7.78 0.97 -6.97
C LYS A 33 -6.69 0.79 -5.92
N LEU A 34 -5.57 0.16 -6.29
CA LEU A 34 -4.42 -0.05 -5.40
C LEU A 34 -3.79 1.28 -4.97
N LEU A 35 -3.53 2.18 -5.92
CA LEU A 35 -2.96 3.51 -5.64
C LEU A 35 -3.90 4.38 -4.80
N SER A 36 -5.21 4.29 -5.05
CA SER A 36 -6.21 4.97 -4.22
C SER A 36 -6.22 4.44 -2.78
N LEU A 37 -6.10 3.12 -2.59
CA LEU A 37 -6.02 2.51 -1.27
C LEU A 37 -4.76 2.97 -0.51
N ILE A 38 -3.59 2.94 -1.18
CA ILE A 38 -2.33 3.49 -0.64
C ILE A 38 -2.55 4.94 -0.18
N LYS A 39 -3.18 5.76 -1.03
CA LYS A 39 -3.42 7.16 -0.71
C LYS A 39 -4.35 7.35 0.49
N GLN A 40 -5.37 6.51 0.62
CA GLN A 40 -6.26 6.54 1.78
C GLN A 40 -5.52 6.20 3.07
N VAL A 41 -4.59 5.23 3.04
CA VAL A 41 -3.75 4.90 4.22
C VAL A 41 -2.80 6.04 4.56
N GLU A 42 -2.16 6.68 3.57
CA GLU A 42 -1.29 7.86 3.82
C GLU A 42 -2.02 9.01 4.52
N LEU A 43 -3.26 9.28 4.10
CA LEU A 43 -4.06 10.40 4.59
C LEU A 43 -4.63 10.16 5.99
N ASN A 44 -5.08 8.94 6.26
CA ASN A 44 -5.80 8.61 7.49
C ASN A 44 -4.93 7.92 8.55
N GLY A 45 -3.77 7.40 8.16
CA GLY A 45 -2.84 6.70 9.04
C GLY A 45 -3.25 5.25 9.37
N ILE A 46 -2.34 4.55 10.06
CA ILE A 46 -2.44 3.11 10.36
C ILE A 46 -3.68 2.78 11.19
N SER A 47 -3.98 3.55 12.25
CA SER A 47 -5.11 3.27 13.15
C SER A 47 -6.45 3.22 12.39
N VAL A 48 -6.71 4.23 11.55
CA VAL A 48 -7.92 4.25 10.71
C VAL A 48 -7.90 3.13 9.69
N ALA A 49 -6.75 2.89 9.05
CA ALA A 49 -6.62 1.83 8.04
C ALA A 49 -6.91 0.42 8.62
N VAL A 50 -6.53 0.15 9.87
CA VAL A 50 -6.88 -1.10 10.58
C VAL A 50 -8.39 -1.19 10.78
N GLN A 51 -9.03 -0.13 11.30
CA GLN A 51 -10.49 -0.11 11.53
C GLN A 51 -11.28 -0.31 10.23
N GLN A 52 -10.78 0.24 9.12
CA GLN A 52 -11.38 0.10 7.78
C GLN A 52 -11.01 -1.20 7.07
N HIS A 53 -10.20 -2.07 7.69
CA HIS A 53 -9.71 -3.33 7.12
C HIS A 53 -8.93 -3.14 5.79
N TRP A 54 -8.39 -1.95 5.55
CA TRP A 54 -7.51 -1.66 4.42
C TRP A 54 -6.13 -2.29 4.59
N ILE A 55 -5.71 -2.46 5.84
CA ILE A 55 -4.49 -3.17 6.19
C ILE A 55 -4.77 -4.30 7.19
N GLY A 56 -3.94 -5.33 7.14
CA GLY A 56 -3.86 -6.38 8.17
C GLY A 56 -2.51 -6.30 8.89
N VAL A 57 -2.49 -6.60 10.19
CA VAL A 57 -1.24 -6.70 10.96
C VAL A 57 -0.66 -8.09 10.76
N ILE A 58 0.60 -8.16 10.32
CA ILE A 58 1.37 -9.41 10.24
C ILE A 58 2.26 -9.54 11.47
N ASP A 59 2.97 -8.46 11.83
CA ASP A 59 3.86 -8.40 13.00
C ASP A 59 3.99 -6.93 13.49
N SER A 60 4.82 -6.70 14.50
CA SER A 60 4.94 -5.51 15.35
C SER A 60 5.16 -4.19 14.60
N ASP A 61 5.58 -4.22 13.33
CA ASP A 61 5.63 -3.06 12.42
C ASP A 61 5.42 -3.49 10.95
N ILE A 62 4.90 -4.70 10.73
CA ILE A 62 4.70 -5.26 9.40
C ILE A 62 3.21 -5.38 9.15
N PHE A 63 2.75 -4.70 8.10
CA PHE A 63 1.36 -4.65 7.70
C PHE A 63 1.21 -5.10 6.25
N GLU A 64 0.15 -5.84 5.94
CA GLU A 64 -0.28 -6.09 4.57
C GLU A 64 -1.32 -5.07 4.12
N LEU A 65 -1.21 -4.60 2.87
CA LEU A 65 -2.23 -3.79 2.22
C LEU A 65 -3.22 -4.69 1.49
N ARG A 66 -4.50 -4.65 1.86
CA ARG A 66 -5.54 -5.57 1.37
C ARG A 66 -6.37 -4.94 0.25
N ALA A 67 -5.79 -4.83 -0.95
CA ALA A 67 -6.55 -4.45 -2.14
C ALA A 67 -7.39 -5.64 -2.64
N ARG A 68 -8.73 -5.49 -2.66
CA ARG A 68 -9.62 -6.49 -3.26
C ARG A 68 -9.96 -6.08 -4.67
N PHE A 69 -9.59 -6.88 -5.67
CA PHE A 69 -10.09 -6.73 -7.04
C PHE A 69 -11.39 -7.55 -7.16
N LEU A 70 -12.44 -6.92 -7.68
CA LEU A 70 -13.75 -7.55 -7.92
C LEU A 70 -13.89 -7.76 -9.42
#